data_AF-A0A258G5M0-F1
#
_entry.id   AF-A0A258G5M0-F1
#
_cell.length_a   1.000
_cell.length_b   1.000
_cell.length_c   1.000
_cell.angle_alpha   90.00
_cell.angle_beta   90.00
_cell.angle_gamma   90.00
#
_symmetry.space_group_name_H-M   'P 1'
#
loop_
_entity.id
_entity.type
_entity.pdbx_description
1 polymer ?
#
loop_
_entity_poly.entity_id
_entity_poly.type
_entity_poly.pdbx_seq_one_letter_code
_entity_poly.pdbx_strand_id
1 'polypeptide(L)'
;MLRSSFRARLRAFQAMRGDQPAPGFIADLEFLENRDLDLSVRIGGMLAFNALMVTIGTHPISASPGAPLSVDAATQPGLTIASLVGIAPMIFSSALCLRALLLGEEFDADGFDDDGEDGAAKLQRRLFAAFVHSIDAQSHLLRRAVVTTSIGGAVTLVVWAAILAVKMAG
;
A
#
# COMPACT_ATOMS: atom_id res chain seq x y z
N MET A 1 26.35 1.77 -10.23
CA MET A 1 24.90 1.93 -10.01
C MET A 1 24.57 3.41 -9.92
N LEU A 2 23.55 3.83 -10.68
CA LEU A 2 22.78 5.08 -10.57
C LEU A 2 23.51 6.40 -10.90
N ARG A 3 23.46 6.80 -12.17
CA ARG A 3 23.47 8.21 -12.59
C ARG A 3 22.87 8.40 -13.99
N SER A 4 21.69 7.82 -14.25
CA SER A 4 20.88 8.18 -15.43
C SER A 4 20.34 9.60 -15.23
N SER A 5 20.83 10.56 -16.00
CA SER A 5 20.72 11.97 -15.65
C SER A 5 19.30 12.52 -15.90
N PHE A 6 18.75 13.25 -14.92
CA PHE A 6 17.54 14.08 -15.01
C PHE A 6 17.40 14.86 -16.34
N ARG A 7 18.53 15.20 -16.98
CA ARG A 7 18.57 15.92 -18.25
C ARG A 7 18.00 15.12 -19.43
N ALA A 8 18.11 13.79 -19.45
CA ALA A 8 17.55 12.96 -20.52
C ALA A 8 16.01 12.98 -20.46
N ARG A 9 15.44 12.80 -19.26
CA ARG A 9 13.99 12.94 -19.02
C ARG A 9 13.49 14.34 -19.36
N LEU A 10 14.25 15.38 -18.99
CA LEU A 10 13.91 16.77 -19.30
C LEU A 10 13.93 17.04 -20.81
N ARG A 11 14.90 16.51 -21.56
CA ARG A 11 14.97 16.65 -23.02
C ARG A 11 13.82 15.94 -23.73
N ALA A 12 13.50 14.73 -23.30
CA ALA A 12 12.32 14.00 -23.81
C ALA A 12 11.03 14.76 -23.54
N PHE A 13 10.88 15.32 -22.33
CA PHE A 13 9.73 16.14 -21.96
C PHE A 13 9.66 17.45 -22.76
N GLN A 14 10.81 18.08 -23.03
CA GLN A 14 10.92 19.26 -23.88
C GLN A 14 10.56 18.96 -25.35
N ALA A 15 10.99 17.80 -25.88
CA ALA A 15 10.63 17.34 -27.21
C ALA A 15 9.13 17.06 -27.35
N MET A 16 8.51 16.41 -26.34
CA MET A 16 7.05 16.19 -26.29
C MET A 16 6.25 17.48 -26.20
N ARG A 17 6.83 18.59 -25.71
CA ARG A 17 6.17 19.90 -25.66
C ARG A 17 6.15 20.62 -27.01
N GLY A 18 6.99 20.21 -27.96
CA GLY A 18 7.12 20.83 -29.27
C GLY A 18 5.95 20.52 -30.22
N ASP A 19 5.32 19.36 -30.04
CA ASP A 19 4.10 18.95 -30.74
C ASP A 19 2.87 19.10 -29.84
N GLN A 20 1.74 19.55 -30.40
CA GLN A 20 0.48 19.53 -29.65
C GLN A 20 0.05 18.06 -29.45
N PRO A 21 -0.05 17.57 -28.20
CA PRO A 21 -0.49 16.21 -27.97
C PRO A 21 -1.93 16.02 -28.48
N ALA A 22 -2.19 14.86 -29.08
CA ALA A 22 -3.52 14.54 -29.60
C ALA A 22 -4.56 14.62 -28.46
N PRO A 23 -5.76 15.18 -28.69
CA PRO A 23 -6.78 15.33 -27.65
C PRO A 23 -7.13 14.02 -26.91
N GLY A 24 -7.13 12.89 -27.62
CA GLY A 24 -7.36 11.57 -27.00
C GLY A 24 -6.28 11.17 -26.00
N PHE A 25 -5.01 11.49 -26.27
CA PHE A 25 -3.90 11.21 -25.35
C PHE A 25 -4.00 12.04 -24.06
N ILE A 26 -4.48 13.27 -24.15
CA ILE A 26 -4.73 14.13 -22.99
C ILE A 26 -5.84 13.52 -22.11
N ALA A 27 -6.94 13.07 -22.74
CA ALA A 27 -8.04 12.43 -22.02
C ALA A 27 -7.59 11.13 -21.31
N ASP A 28 -6.75 10.32 -21.94
CA ASP A 28 -6.18 9.11 -21.34
C ASP A 28 -5.30 9.44 -20.12
N LEU A 29 -4.48 10.49 -20.21
CA LEU A 29 -3.65 10.95 -19.08
C LEU A 29 -4.50 11.45 -17.92
N GLU A 30 -5.52 12.26 -18.19
CA GLU A 30 -6.44 12.78 -17.16
C GLU A 30 -7.21 11.64 -16.48
N PHE A 31 -7.63 10.62 -17.24
CA PHE A 31 -8.25 9.43 -16.66
C PHE A 31 -7.29 8.68 -15.71
N LEU A 32 -6.05 8.46 -16.14
CA LEU A 32 -5.07 7.75 -15.33
C LEU A 32 -4.64 8.55 -14.09
N GLU A 33 -4.49 9.86 -14.21
CA GLU A 33 -4.18 10.75 -13.08
C GLU A 33 -5.29 10.69 -12.02
N ASN A 34 -6.55 10.81 -12.43
CA ASN A 34 -7.69 10.66 -11.51
C ASN A 34 -7.71 9.29 -10.84
N ARG A 35 -7.31 8.23 -11.56
CA ARG A 35 -7.26 6.87 -11.03
C ARG A 35 -6.13 6.69 -10.01
N ASP A 36 -4.96 7.25 -10.27
CA ASP A 36 -3.81 7.22 -9.35
C ASP A 36 -4.11 8.02 -8.06
N LEU A 37 -4.78 9.17 -8.19
CA LEU A 37 -5.24 9.96 -7.05
C LEU A 37 -6.25 9.18 -6.18
N ASP A 38 -7.25 8.54 -6.80
CA ASP A 38 -8.24 7.70 -6.09
C ASP A 38 -7.56 6.53 -5.36
N LEU A 39 -6.58 5.87 -5.99
CA LEU A 39 -5.81 4.80 -5.36
C LEU A 39 -4.99 5.31 -4.17
N SER A 40 -4.29 6.43 -4.34
CA SER A 40 -3.49 7.06 -3.28
C SER A 40 -4.34 7.41 -2.05
N VAL A 41 -5.52 8.00 -2.26
CA VAL A 41 -6.47 8.30 -1.17
C VAL A 41 -6.94 7.02 -0.47
N ARG A 42 -7.28 5.96 -1.22
CA ARG A 42 -7.72 4.68 -0.64
C ARG A 42 -6.61 3.99 0.14
N ILE A 43 -5.37 3.99 -0.37
CA ILE A 43 -4.22 3.41 0.32
C ILE A 43 -3.94 4.17 1.63
N GLY A 44 -3.98 5.51 1.58
CA GLY A 44 -3.85 6.35 2.77
C GLY A 44 -4.95 6.08 3.81
N GLY A 45 -6.20 5.99 3.38
CA GLY A 45 -7.33 5.63 4.24
C GLY A 45 -7.17 4.24 4.86
N MET A 46 -6.69 3.27 4.10
CA MET A 46 -6.44 1.91 4.58
C MET A 46 -5.32 1.85 5.62
N LEU A 47 -4.25 2.63 5.46
CA LEU A 47 -3.18 2.76 6.45
C LEU A 47 -3.70 3.35 7.77
N ALA A 48 -4.49 4.42 7.70
CA ALA A 48 -5.08 5.04 8.88
C ALA A 48 -6.01 4.04 9.61
N PHE A 49 -6.85 3.32 8.86
CA PHE A 49 -7.70 2.28 9.43
C PHE A 49 -6.90 1.17 10.10
N ASN A 50 -5.84 0.66 9.46
CA ASN A 50 -4.98 -0.36 10.06
C ASN A 50 -4.30 0.13 11.33
N ALA A 51 -3.86 1.39 11.40
CA ALA A 51 -3.26 1.96 12.61
C ALA A 51 -4.26 1.96 13.79
N LEU A 52 -5.52 2.34 13.54
CA LEU A 52 -6.59 2.28 14.53
C LEU A 52 -6.84 0.83 14.98
N MET A 53 -6.96 -0.09 14.03
CA MET A 53 -7.22 -1.50 14.32
C MET A 53 -6.08 -2.17 15.10
N VAL A 54 -4.82 -1.87 14.77
CA VAL A 54 -3.65 -2.36 15.53
C VAL A 54 -3.69 -1.82 16.95
N THR A 55 -3.95 -0.51 17.13
CA THR A 55 -4.07 0.11 18.46
C THR A 55 -5.13 -0.60 19.29
N ILE A 56 -6.33 -0.75 18.73
CA ILE A 56 -7.45 -1.47 19.35
C ILE A 56 -7.06 -2.91 19.67
N GLY A 57 -6.44 -3.61 18.72
CA GLY A 57 -5.99 -5.00 18.87
C GLY A 57 -4.98 -5.21 19.99
N THR A 58 -4.14 -4.21 20.31
CA THR A 58 -3.18 -4.30 21.42
C THR A 58 -3.79 -4.08 22.81
N HIS A 59 -5.03 -3.58 22.92
CA HIS A 59 -5.66 -3.29 24.21
C HIS A 59 -5.67 -4.46 25.20
N PRO A 60 -5.94 -5.72 24.80
CA PRO A 60 -5.85 -6.85 25.73
C PRO A 60 -4.51 -6.95 26.45
N ILE A 61 -3.41 -6.59 25.79
CA ILE A 61 -2.06 -6.73 26.35
C ILE A 61 -1.68 -5.50 27.19
N SER A 62 -2.10 -4.30 26.78
CA SER A 62 -1.72 -3.04 27.42
C SER A 62 -2.70 -2.54 28.48
N ALA A 63 -3.92 -3.11 28.54
CA ALA A 63 -4.93 -2.71 29.50
C ALA A 63 -4.54 -3.07 30.94
N SER A 64 -5.03 -2.28 31.89
CA SER A 64 -4.76 -2.51 33.31
C SER A 64 -5.27 -3.88 33.79
N PRO A 65 -4.60 -4.48 34.79
CA PRO A 65 -5.11 -5.67 35.45
C PRO A 65 -6.55 -5.46 35.92
N GLY A 66 -7.44 -6.40 35.60
CA GLY A 66 -8.87 -6.34 35.96
C GLY A 66 -9.82 -5.84 34.87
N ALA A 67 -9.31 -5.31 33.75
CA ALA A 67 -10.16 -5.01 32.59
C ALA A 67 -10.75 -6.30 31.97
N PRO A 68 -11.95 -6.25 31.35
CA PRO A 68 -12.61 -7.45 30.82
C PRO A 68 -11.77 -8.22 29.80
N LEU A 69 -11.03 -7.51 28.94
CA LEU A 69 -10.17 -8.11 27.91
C LEU A 69 -8.69 -8.20 28.31
N SER A 70 -8.26 -7.69 29.48
CA SER A 70 -6.83 -7.68 29.80
C SER A 70 -6.27 -9.10 30.00
N VAL A 71 -5.13 -9.38 29.39
CA VAL A 71 -4.40 -10.64 29.54
C VAL A 71 -3.04 -10.33 30.13
N ASP A 72 -2.59 -11.16 31.07
CA ASP A 72 -1.26 -11.05 31.65
C ASP A 72 -0.37 -12.15 31.07
N ALA A 73 0.83 -11.77 30.63
CA ALA A 73 1.74 -12.69 29.96
C ALA A 73 2.28 -13.78 30.90
N ALA A 74 2.42 -13.50 32.20
CA ALA A 74 2.92 -14.46 33.17
C ALA A 74 1.89 -15.56 33.47
N THR A 75 0.61 -15.19 33.55
CA THR A 75 -0.48 -16.12 33.90
C THR A 75 -1.19 -16.72 32.68
N GLN A 76 -1.27 -16.00 31.57
CA GLN A 76 -2.02 -16.39 30.36
C GLN A 76 -1.17 -16.27 29.07
N PRO A 77 0.04 -16.86 29.01
CA PRO A 77 0.96 -16.66 27.89
C PRO A 77 0.36 -17.06 26.53
N GLY A 78 -0.48 -18.10 26.51
CA GLY A 78 -1.15 -18.55 25.27
C GLY A 78 -2.11 -17.50 24.69
N LEU A 79 -2.89 -16.82 25.53
CA LEU A 79 -3.84 -15.78 25.08
C LEU A 79 -3.10 -14.48 24.69
N THR A 80 -1.99 -14.17 25.36
CA THR A 80 -1.11 -13.06 24.96
C THR A 80 -0.50 -13.32 23.58
N ILE A 81 0.05 -14.51 23.34
CA ILE A 81 0.60 -14.88 22.02
C ILE A 81 -0.50 -14.87 20.96
N ALA A 82 -1.67 -15.44 21.25
CA ALA A 82 -2.80 -15.42 20.32
C ALA A 82 -3.23 -13.99 19.96
N SER A 83 -3.21 -13.06 20.92
CA SER A 83 -3.52 -11.64 20.69
C SER A 83 -2.50 -11.00 19.77
N LEU A 84 -1.19 -11.27 19.95
CA LEU A 84 -0.14 -10.78 19.05
C LEU A 84 -0.31 -11.34 17.63
N VAL A 85 -0.63 -12.64 17.52
CA VAL A 85 -0.87 -13.31 16.23
C VAL A 85 -2.08 -12.70 15.52
N GLY A 86 -3.15 -12.34 16.24
CA GLY A 86 -4.32 -11.69 15.66
C GLY A 86 -4.03 -10.34 15.00
N ILE A 87 -3.02 -9.62 15.50
CA ILE A 87 -2.62 -8.30 14.99
C ILE A 87 -1.66 -8.42 13.80
N ALA A 88 -0.91 -9.52 13.67
CA ALA A 88 0.11 -9.71 12.63
C ALA A 88 -0.40 -9.49 11.19
N PRO A 89 -1.59 -9.97 10.77
CA PRO A 89 -2.11 -9.70 9.43
C PRO A 89 -2.38 -8.21 9.16
N MET A 90 -2.70 -7.43 10.19
CA MET A 90 -2.91 -5.97 10.06
C MET A 90 -1.59 -5.23 9.89
N ILE A 91 -0.53 -5.66 10.58
CA ILE A 91 0.85 -5.16 10.36
C ILE A 91 1.29 -5.47 8.93
N PHE A 92 1.06 -6.70 8.48
CA PHE A 92 1.38 -7.11 7.11
C PHE A 92 0.58 -6.29 6.08
N SER A 93 -0.72 -6.05 6.32
CA SER A 93 -1.50 -5.16 5.47
C SER A 93 -0.92 -3.76 5.39
N SER A 94 -0.47 -3.17 6.51
CA SER A 94 0.17 -1.85 6.51
C SER A 94 1.46 -1.87 5.68
N ALA A 95 2.27 -2.93 5.75
CA ALA A 95 3.46 -3.07 4.92
C ALA A 95 3.11 -3.14 3.42
N LEU A 96 2.02 -3.82 3.04
CA LEU A 96 1.54 -3.83 1.65
C LEU A 96 1.10 -2.44 1.17
N CYS A 97 0.40 -1.68 2.02
CA CYS A 97 0.01 -0.31 1.70
C CYS A 97 1.22 0.62 1.57
N LEU A 98 2.22 0.51 2.46
CA LEU A 98 3.47 1.27 2.34
C LEU A 98 4.21 0.93 1.04
N ARG A 99 4.28 -0.36 0.69
CA ARG A 99 4.88 -0.78 -0.58
C ARG A 99 4.12 -0.23 -1.79
N ALA A 100 2.79 -0.13 -1.71
CA ALA A 100 1.99 0.46 -2.78
C ALA A 100 2.27 1.97 -2.93
N LEU A 101 2.41 2.71 -1.82
CA LEU A 101 2.74 4.14 -1.87
C LEU A 101 4.12 4.42 -2.45
N LEU A 102 5.10 3.57 -2.16
CA LEU A 102 6.47 3.70 -2.68
C LEU A 102 6.60 3.25 -4.14
N LEU A 103 5.54 2.65 -4.69
CA LEU A 103 5.52 2.12 -6.05
C LEU A 103 5.33 3.27 -7.05
N GLY A 104 6.42 3.64 -7.72
CA GLY A 104 6.49 4.80 -8.62
C GLY A 104 7.71 5.69 -8.37
N GLU A 105 8.44 5.51 -7.26
CA GLU A 105 9.68 6.26 -7.00
C GLU A 105 10.87 5.76 -7.86
N GLU A 106 10.80 4.51 -8.34
CA GLU A 106 11.87 3.83 -9.09
C GLU A 106 11.52 3.69 -10.59
N PHE A 107 11.52 4.79 -11.33
CA PHE A 107 11.47 4.72 -12.80
C PHE A 107 12.86 4.42 -13.35
N ASP A 108 13.08 3.20 -13.83
CA ASP A 108 14.27 2.82 -14.58
C ASP A 108 14.17 3.41 -16.00
N ALA A 109 15.12 4.29 -16.32
CA ALA A 109 15.22 4.99 -17.59
C ALA A 109 16.48 4.58 -18.37
N ASP A 110 17.10 3.44 -18.02
CA ASP A 110 18.31 2.99 -18.69
C ASP A 110 18.01 2.43 -20.10
N GLY A 111 18.74 2.93 -21.12
CA GLY A 111 18.67 2.46 -22.51
C GLY A 111 17.87 3.32 -23.50
N PHE A 112 17.57 4.58 -23.17
CA PHE A 112 16.74 5.48 -24.00
C PHE A 112 17.49 6.58 -24.76
N ASP A 113 18.82 6.50 -24.85
CA ASP A 113 19.69 7.49 -25.52
C ASP A 113 19.72 7.35 -27.06
N ASP A 114 18.66 6.85 -27.71
CA ASP A 114 18.62 6.71 -29.17
C ASP A 114 18.11 8.02 -29.80
N ASP A 115 19.04 8.80 -30.39
CA ASP A 115 18.90 10.18 -30.89
C ASP A 115 18.00 10.34 -32.16
N GLY A 116 16.91 9.57 -32.29
CA GLY A 116 15.98 9.63 -33.43
C GLY A 116 14.59 10.19 -33.09
N GLU A 117 13.85 10.70 -34.08
CA GLU A 117 12.44 11.12 -33.95
C GLU A 117 11.53 9.99 -33.42
N ASP A 118 11.84 8.74 -33.77
CA ASP A 118 11.17 7.54 -33.25
C ASP A 118 11.48 7.26 -31.75
N GLY A 119 12.56 7.82 -31.23
CA GLY A 119 13.01 7.66 -29.83
C GLY A 119 12.04 8.31 -28.85
N ALA A 120 11.54 9.50 -29.16
CA ALA A 120 10.59 10.24 -28.33
C ALA A 120 9.24 9.51 -28.22
N ALA A 121 8.69 9.01 -29.33
CA ALA A 121 7.43 8.27 -29.35
C ALA A 121 7.54 6.92 -28.62
N LYS A 122 8.67 6.22 -28.75
CA LYS A 122 8.96 4.97 -28.02
C LYS A 122 9.09 5.21 -26.51
N LEU A 123 9.76 6.29 -26.13
CA LEU A 123 9.91 6.67 -24.73
C LEU A 123 8.56 7.05 -24.10
N GLN A 124 7.73 7.84 -24.80
CA GLN A 124 6.37 8.17 -24.37
C GLN A 124 5.52 6.91 -24.13
N ARG A 125 5.50 5.96 -25.07
CA ARG A 125 4.75 4.69 -24.92
C ARG A 125 5.23 3.87 -23.72
N ARG A 126 6.53 3.83 -23.46
CA ARG A 126 7.09 3.10 -22.32
C ARG A 126 6.85 3.78 -20.99
N LEU A 127 6.95 5.11 -20.92
CA LEU A 127 6.57 5.87 -19.72
C LEU A 127 5.08 5.68 -19.40
N PHE A 128 4.23 5.71 -20.42
CA PHE A 128 2.80 5.43 -20.28
C PHE A 128 2.55 3.99 -19.81
N ALA A 129 3.22 3.00 -20.42
CA ALA A 129 3.12 1.60 -19.99
C ALA A 129 3.60 1.39 -18.55
N ALA A 130 4.69 2.04 -18.15
CA ALA A 130 5.21 2.00 -16.78
C ALA A 130 4.21 2.62 -15.79
N PHE A 131 3.56 3.72 -16.15
CA PHE A 131 2.54 4.37 -15.32
C PHE A 131 1.27 3.52 -15.18
N VAL A 132 0.79 2.93 -16.27
CA VAL A 132 -0.34 1.97 -16.20
C VAL A 132 0.03 0.76 -15.34
N HIS A 133 1.26 0.26 -15.47
CA HIS A 133 1.74 -0.86 -14.66
C HIS A 133 1.84 -0.51 -13.17
N SER A 134 2.27 0.71 -12.82
CA SER A 134 2.31 1.14 -11.41
C SER A 134 0.91 1.21 -10.81
N ILE A 135 -0.07 1.77 -11.53
CA ILE A 135 -1.47 1.81 -11.11
C ILE A 135 -2.03 0.40 -10.88
N ASP A 136 -1.76 -0.53 -11.79
CA ASP A 136 -2.21 -1.92 -11.66
C ASP A 136 -1.59 -2.60 -10.43
N ALA A 137 -0.28 -2.47 -10.25
CA ALA A 137 0.45 -3.02 -9.12
C ALA A 137 0.00 -2.41 -7.77
N GLN A 138 -0.22 -1.10 -7.70
CA GLN A 138 -0.80 -0.42 -6.54
C GLN A 138 -2.19 -0.99 -6.21
N SER A 139 -3.05 -1.16 -7.23
CA SER A 139 -4.41 -1.68 -7.06
C SER A 139 -4.41 -3.12 -6.52
N HIS A 140 -3.49 -3.95 -7.00
CA HIS A 140 -3.34 -5.34 -6.55
C HIS A 140 -2.84 -5.42 -5.11
N LEU A 141 -1.87 -4.59 -4.75
CA LEU A 141 -1.38 -4.49 -3.37
C LEU A 141 -2.47 -4.00 -2.42
N LEU A 142 -3.24 -2.98 -2.83
CA LEU A 142 -4.37 -2.48 -2.05
C LEU A 142 -5.42 -3.58 -1.84
N ARG A 143 -5.75 -4.35 -2.88
CA ARG A 143 -6.70 -5.47 -2.76
C ARG A 143 -6.21 -6.51 -1.76
N ARG A 144 -4.92 -6.87 -1.82
CA ARG A 144 -4.31 -7.80 -0.86
C ARG A 144 -4.32 -7.23 0.56
N ALA A 145 -3.99 -5.95 0.72
CA ALA A 145 -4.04 -5.25 1.99
C ALA A 145 -5.43 -5.36 2.63
N VAL A 146 -6.49 -5.02 1.90
CA VAL A 146 -7.88 -5.14 2.37
C VAL A 146 -8.19 -6.55 2.87
N VAL A 147 -7.89 -7.58 2.06
CA VAL A 147 -8.14 -8.99 2.45
C VAL A 147 -7.38 -9.35 3.71
N THR A 148 -6.10 -8.98 3.81
CA THR A 148 -5.26 -9.28 4.98
C THR A 148 -5.75 -8.57 6.24
N THR A 149 -6.23 -7.33 6.14
CA THR A 149 -6.85 -6.62 7.26
C THR A 149 -8.15 -7.29 7.69
N SER A 150 -9.02 -7.69 6.76
CA SER A 150 -10.25 -8.41 7.09
C SER A 150 -9.97 -9.71 7.84
N ILE A 151 -8.96 -10.48 7.41
CA ILE A 151 -8.50 -11.69 8.11
C ILE A 151 -8.00 -11.33 9.51
N GLY A 152 -7.12 -10.33 9.64
CA GLY A 152 -6.59 -9.90 10.94
C GLY A 152 -7.67 -9.44 11.91
N GLY A 153 -8.65 -8.67 11.44
CA GLY A 153 -9.80 -8.26 12.23
C GLY A 153 -10.63 -9.44 12.72
N ALA A 154 -10.91 -10.41 11.84
CA ALA A 154 -11.66 -11.61 12.19
C ALA A 154 -10.91 -12.47 13.23
N VAL A 155 -9.61 -12.70 13.04
CA VAL A 155 -8.78 -13.45 14.00
C VAL A 155 -8.73 -12.73 15.35
N THR A 156 -8.55 -11.41 15.35
CA THR A 156 -8.55 -10.61 16.58
C THR A 156 -9.86 -10.75 17.35
N LEU A 157 -11.01 -10.69 16.67
CA LEU A 157 -12.32 -10.89 17.30
C LEU A 157 -12.48 -12.29 17.91
N VAL A 158 -12.00 -13.34 17.21
CA VAL A 158 -12.03 -14.71 17.72
C VAL A 158 -11.19 -14.84 19.00
N VAL A 159 -10.00 -14.23 19.01
CA VAL A 159 -9.13 -14.23 20.21
C VAL A 159 -9.80 -13.51 21.36
N TRP A 160 -10.43 -12.36 21.12
CA TRP A 160 -11.16 -11.65 22.17
C TRP A 160 -12.33 -12.45 22.71
N ALA A 161 -13.09 -13.13 21.84
CA ALA A 161 -14.16 -14.02 22.27
C ALA A 161 -13.61 -15.16 23.14
N ALA A 162 -12.45 -15.73 22.80
CA ALA A 162 -11.79 -16.74 23.62
C ALA A 162 -11.34 -16.18 24.98
N ILE A 163 -10.76 -14.98 25.03
CA ILE A 163 -10.39 -14.31 26.30
C ILE A 163 -11.61 -14.13 27.20
N LEU A 164 -12.72 -13.63 26.64
CA LEU A 164 -13.96 -13.44 27.39
C LEU A 164 -14.54 -14.77 27.87
N ALA A 165 -14.57 -15.80 27.01
CA ALA A 165 -15.07 -17.11 27.37
C ALA A 165 -14.29 -17.73 28.53
N VAL A 166 -12.95 -17.67 28.48
CA VAL A 166 -12.08 -18.17 29.57
C VAL A 166 -12.37 -17.42 30.87
N LYS A 167 -12.47 -16.09 30.82
CA LYS A 167 -12.75 -15.28 32.02
C LYS A 167 -14.14 -15.48 32.61
N MET A 168 -15.14 -15.73 31.77
CA MET A 168 -16.50 -16.02 32.23
C MET A 168 -16.65 -17.44 32.77
N ALA A 169 -15.79 -18.38 32.36
CA ALA A 169 -15.85 -19.78 32.77
C ALA A 169 -15.25 -20.04 34.17
N GLY A 170 -14.46 -19.11 34.72
CA GLY A 170 -13.82 -19.22 36.04
C GLY A 170 -12.39 -19.75 35.95
#